data_AF-R7HIB6-F1
#
_entry.id   AF-R7HIB6-F1
#
_cell.length_a   1.000
_cell.length_b   1.000
_cell.length_c   1.000
_cell.angle_alpha   90.00
_cell.angle_beta   90.00
_cell.angle_gamma   90.00
#
_symmetry.space_group_name_H-M   'P 1'
#
loop_
_entity.id
_entity.type
_entity.pdbx_description
1 polymer ?
#
loop_
_entity_poly.entity_id
_entity_poly.type
_entity_poly.pdbx_seq_one_letter_code
_entity_poly.pdbx_strand_id
1 'polypeptide(L)'
;MNQKDFKKTINEILTEGKIEGKDIKNIDTLKYLLDDRKINKSLYDGFTKNYEMEYGSNRDYILMKIQDMLYRLHLLVNYNFVERYGIIDKNNIRNAISILIDNDDIDFYDAVSFDDSDFEIVDLQDFDVRNVLCIKNI
;
A
#
# COMPACT_ATOMS: atom_id res chain seq x y z
N MET A 1 -1.05 2.23 -18.56
CA MET A 1 -2.38 1.81 -18.06
C MET A 1 -3.13 3.06 -17.62
N ASN A 2 -4.45 3.17 -17.80
CA ASN A 2 -5.21 4.31 -17.27
C ASN A 2 -5.67 4.06 -15.82
N GLN A 3 -6.07 5.11 -15.10
CA GLN A 3 -6.48 4.99 -13.69
C GLN A 3 -7.70 4.09 -13.47
N LYS A 4 -8.60 3.99 -14.44
CA LYS A 4 -9.78 3.12 -14.35
C LYS A 4 -9.39 1.64 -14.37
N ASP A 5 -8.47 1.27 -15.26
CA ASP A 5 -7.97 -0.10 -15.38
C ASP A 5 -7.12 -0.48 -14.15
N PHE A 6 -6.34 0.46 -13.63
CA PHE A 6 -5.62 0.29 -12.37
C PHE A 6 -6.57 -0.01 -11.21
N LYS A 7 -7.60 0.84 -11.00
CA LYS A 7 -8.61 0.62 -9.96
C LYS A 7 -9.38 -0.70 -10.16
N LYS A 8 -9.69 -1.07 -11.41
CA LYS A 8 -10.34 -2.35 -11.71
C LYS A 8 -9.48 -3.54 -11.26
N THR A 9 -8.19 -3.52 -11.60
CA THR A 9 -7.25 -4.59 -11.25
C THR A 9 -7.12 -4.73 -9.73
N ILE A 10 -6.98 -3.61 -9.01
CA ILE A 10 -6.97 -3.60 -7.54
C ILE A 10 -8.25 -4.22 -6.97
N ASN A 11 -9.41 -3.81 -7.49
CA ASN A 11 -10.69 -4.32 -7.02
C ASN A 11 -10.85 -5.83 -7.27
N GLU A 12 -10.31 -6.35 -8.36
CA GLU A 12 -10.30 -7.79 -8.65
C GLU A 12 -9.47 -8.55 -7.61
N ILE A 13 -8.24 -8.09 -7.32
CA ILE A 13 -7.35 -8.66 -6.30
C ILE A 13 -8.01 -8.64 -4.90
N LEU A 14 -8.61 -7.50 -4.52
CA LEU A 14 -9.35 -7.38 -3.25
C LEU A 14 -10.67 -8.14 -3.20
N THR A 15 -11.20 -8.57 -4.34
CA THR A 15 -12.39 -9.43 -4.39
C THR A 15 -12.00 -10.90 -4.24
N GLU A 16 -10.90 -11.31 -4.87
CA GLU A 16 -10.29 -12.62 -4.64
C GLU A 16 -9.79 -12.79 -3.21
N GLY A 17 -9.36 -11.69 -2.58
CA GLY A 17 -8.92 -11.66 -1.19
C GLY A 17 -7.52 -12.22 -0.99
N LYS A 18 -6.72 -12.28 -2.06
CA LYS A 18 -5.36 -12.81 -2.06
C LYS A 18 -4.39 -11.91 -2.80
N ILE A 19 -3.14 -11.87 -2.33
CA ILE A 19 -2.01 -11.26 -3.03
C ILE A 19 -0.94 -12.35 -3.15
N GLU A 20 -0.54 -12.69 -4.37
CA GLU A 20 0.39 -13.80 -4.66
C GLU A 20 0.00 -15.10 -3.94
N GLY A 21 -1.31 -15.41 -3.94
CA GLY A 21 -1.87 -16.61 -3.29
C GLY A 21 -2.00 -16.55 -1.77
N LYS A 22 -1.49 -15.51 -1.10
CA LYS A 22 -1.60 -15.30 0.35
C LYS A 22 -2.86 -14.52 0.72
N ASP A 23 -3.55 -14.95 1.77
CA ASP A 23 -4.78 -14.30 2.24
C ASP A 23 -4.54 -12.87 2.76
N ILE A 24 -5.41 -11.96 2.35
CA ILE A 24 -5.37 -10.55 2.77
C ILE A 24 -6.06 -10.39 4.13
N LYS A 25 -5.27 -10.09 5.16
CA LYS A 25 -5.77 -9.64 6.46
C LYS A 25 -6.28 -8.19 6.42
N ASN A 26 -7.29 -7.88 7.23
CA ASN A 26 -7.91 -6.54 7.32
C ASN A 26 -8.36 -5.96 5.96
N ILE A 27 -8.91 -6.83 5.09
CA ILE A 27 -9.31 -6.48 3.73
C ILE A 27 -10.31 -5.32 3.66
N ASP A 28 -11.22 -5.21 4.63
CA ASP A 28 -12.19 -4.12 4.68
C ASP A 28 -11.55 -2.76 5.00
N THR A 29 -10.36 -2.74 5.61
CA THR A 29 -9.57 -1.52 5.80
C THR A 29 -8.84 -1.17 4.52
N LEU A 30 -8.25 -2.15 3.83
CA LEU A 30 -7.60 -1.92 2.53
C LEU A 30 -8.58 -1.41 1.47
N LYS A 31 -9.78 -2.01 1.37
CA LYS A 31 -10.87 -1.52 0.51
C LYS A 31 -11.23 -0.07 0.84
N TYR A 32 -11.38 0.23 2.13
CA TYR A 32 -11.68 1.59 2.60
C TYR A 32 -10.61 2.62 2.17
N LEU A 33 -9.33 2.27 2.28
CA LEU A 33 -8.21 3.12 1.87
C LEU A 33 -8.17 3.31 0.35
N LEU A 34 -8.39 2.25 -0.42
CA LEU A 34 -8.27 2.26 -1.88
C LEU A 34 -9.51 2.85 -2.59
N ASP A 35 -10.62 2.98 -1.86
CA ASP A 35 -11.78 3.76 -2.28
C ASP A 35 -11.64 5.26 -1.99
N ASP A 36 -10.72 5.67 -1.10
CA ASP A 36 -10.38 7.08 -0.91
C ASP A 36 -9.77 7.65 -2.20
N ARG A 37 -10.41 8.71 -2.73
CA ARG A 37 -10.02 9.30 -4.02
C ARG A 37 -8.61 9.87 -4.01
N LYS A 38 -8.15 10.43 -2.88
CA LYS A 38 -6.83 11.04 -2.76
C LYS A 38 -5.77 9.94 -2.73
N ILE A 39 -5.92 8.96 -1.84
CA ILE A 39 -4.98 7.83 -1.73
C ILE A 39 -4.89 7.07 -3.06
N ASN A 40 -6.04 6.73 -3.66
CA ASN A 40 -6.07 6.01 -4.94
C ASN A 40 -5.34 6.78 -6.05
N LYS A 41 -5.53 8.10 -6.11
CA LYS A 41 -4.85 8.95 -7.08
C LYS A 41 -3.35 8.99 -6.83
N SER A 42 -2.91 9.21 -5.60
CA SER A 42 -1.49 9.28 -5.28
C SER A 42 -0.77 7.95 -5.56
N LEU A 43 -1.39 6.81 -5.21
CA LEU A 43 -0.85 5.49 -5.52
C LEU A 43 -0.77 5.25 -7.04
N TYR A 44 -1.79 5.65 -7.80
CA TYR A 44 -1.75 5.54 -9.26
C TYR A 44 -0.64 6.41 -9.87
N ASP A 45 -0.54 7.67 -9.44
CA ASP A 45 0.47 8.60 -9.97
C ASP A 45 1.89 8.11 -9.63
N GLY A 46 2.12 7.63 -8.41
CA GLY A 46 3.41 7.04 -8.01
C GLY A 46 3.72 5.72 -8.71
N PHE A 47 2.74 4.82 -8.83
CA PHE A 47 2.87 3.55 -9.56
C PHE A 47 3.27 3.80 -11.02
N THR A 48 2.55 4.67 -11.72
CA THR A 48 2.81 4.92 -13.15
C THR A 48 4.19 5.52 -13.39
N LYS A 49 4.61 6.46 -12.53
CA LYS A 49 5.95 7.06 -12.59
C LYS A 49 7.05 6.03 -12.38
N ASN A 50 6.97 5.23 -11.31
CA ASN A 50 8.01 4.22 -11.01
C ASN A 50 8.03 3.10 -12.05
N TYR A 51 6.85 2.64 -12.47
CA TYR A 51 6.74 1.59 -13.49
C TYR A 51 7.33 2.03 -14.84
N GLU A 52 7.05 3.26 -15.29
CA GLU A 52 7.62 3.77 -16.54
C GLU A 52 9.15 3.91 -16.45
N MET A 53 9.67 4.31 -15.28
CA MET A 53 11.11 4.43 -15.05
C MET A 53 11.83 3.08 -15.11
N GLU A 54 11.24 2.02 -14.54
CA GLU A 54 11.87 0.69 -14.47
C GLU A 54 11.62 -0.17 -15.71
N TYR A 55 10.40 -0.13 -16.27
CA TYR A 55 9.94 -1.08 -17.30
C TYR A 55 9.53 -0.41 -18.61
N GLY A 56 9.48 0.92 -18.66
CA GLY A 56 9.04 1.68 -19.83
C GLY A 56 7.65 1.27 -20.31
N SER A 57 7.57 0.78 -21.55
CA SER A 57 6.30 0.38 -22.17
C SER A 57 5.95 -1.10 -22.00
N ASN A 58 6.80 -1.89 -21.36
CA ASN A 58 6.54 -3.31 -21.13
C ASN A 58 5.30 -3.47 -20.23
N ARG A 59 4.31 -4.27 -20.63
CA ARG A 59 3.07 -4.46 -19.85
C ARG A 59 3.03 -5.77 -19.05
N ASP A 60 4.01 -6.65 -19.25
CA ASP A 60 4.00 -8.00 -18.71
C ASP A 60 4.09 -8.01 -17.19
N TYR A 61 4.73 -6.98 -16.60
CA TYR A 61 4.96 -6.87 -15.16
C TYR A 61 3.91 -6.04 -14.42
N ILE A 62 2.90 -5.48 -15.12
CA ILE A 62 1.93 -4.57 -14.49
C ILE A 62 1.19 -5.25 -13.34
N LEU A 63 0.66 -6.45 -13.56
CA LEU A 63 -0.11 -7.17 -12.54
C LEU A 63 0.74 -7.51 -11.32
N MET A 64 1.95 -8.03 -11.56
CA MET A 64 2.92 -8.34 -10.50
C MET A 64 3.22 -7.08 -9.68
N LYS A 65 3.54 -5.95 -10.32
CA LYS A 65 3.85 -4.70 -9.62
C LYS A 65 2.66 -4.08 -8.89
N ILE A 66 1.43 -4.27 -9.38
CA ILE A 66 0.23 -3.88 -8.61
C ILE A 66 0.10 -4.74 -7.36
N GLN A 67 0.39 -6.05 -7.45
CA GLN A 67 0.39 -6.94 -6.30
C GLN A 67 1.48 -6.59 -5.29
N ASP A 68 2.71 -6.28 -5.73
CA ASP A 68 3.79 -5.78 -4.86
C ASP A 68 3.34 -4.54 -4.08
N MET A 69 2.76 -3.56 -4.76
CA MET A 69 2.24 -2.33 -4.16
C MET A 69 1.12 -2.60 -3.15
N LEU A 70 0.18 -3.47 -3.48
CA LEU A 70 -0.88 -3.87 -2.56
C LEU A 70 -0.34 -4.64 -1.36
N TYR A 71 0.72 -5.42 -1.54
CA TYR A 71 1.37 -6.14 -0.45
C TYR A 71 2.08 -5.19 0.51
N ARG A 72 2.80 -4.19 -0.01
CA ARG A 72 3.41 -3.13 0.82
C ARG A 72 2.36 -2.40 1.65
N LEU A 73 1.23 -2.03 1.04
CA LEU A 73 0.10 -1.43 1.76
C LEU A 73 -0.52 -2.39 2.80
N HIS A 74 -0.65 -3.68 2.45
CA HIS A 74 -1.13 -4.72 3.35
C HIS A 74 -0.22 -4.87 4.57
N LEU A 75 1.10 -4.92 4.38
CA LEU A 75 2.08 -5.00 5.47
C LEU A 75 2.03 -3.75 6.34
N LEU A 76 2.05 -2.55 5.74
CA LEU A 76 1.98 -1.29 6.49
C LEU A 76 0.74 -1.26 7.41
N VAL A 77 -0.43 -1.61 6.87
CA VAL A 77 -1.69 -1.66 7.64
C VAL A 77 -1.65 -2.71 8.73
N ASN A 78 -1.29 -3.95 8.38
CA ASN A 78 -1.44 -5.07 9.31
C ASN A 78 -0.31 -5.08 10.36
N TYR A 79 0.92 -4.84 9.93
CA TYR A 79 2.08 -4.96 10.80
C TYR A 79 2.34 -3.69 11.61
N ASN A 80 2.48 -2.51 10.98
CA ASN A 80 2.71 -1.28 11.76
C ASN A 80 1.44 -0.83 12.47
N PHE A 81 0.35 -0.54 11.73
CA PHE A 81 -0.81 0.08 12.36
C PHE A 81 -1.55 -0.87 13.31
N VAL A 82 -1.90 -2.08 12.86
CA VAL A 82 -2.72 -3.01 13.66
C VAL A 82 -1.89 -3.78 14.68
N GLU A 83 -0.89 -4.55 14.26
CA GLU A 83 -0.16 -5.46 15.15
C GLU A 83 0.78 -4.70 16.12
N ARG A 84 1.54 -3.72 15.63
CA ARG A 84 2.51 -2.96 16.45
C ARG A 84 1.88 -1.87 17.29
N TYR A 85 1.00 -1.05 16.71
CA TYR A 85 0.40 0.11 17.41
C TYR A 85 -1.04 -0.10 17.89
N GLY A 86 -1.70 -1.21 17.54
CA GLY A 86 -3.06 -1.50 18.00
C GLY A 86 -4.14 -0.60 17.38
N ILE A 87 -3.84 0.09 16.28
CA ILE A 87 -4.74 1.04 15.63
C ILE A 87 -5.66 0.28 14.69
N ILE A 88 -6.94 0.22 15.04
CA ILE A 88 -7.98 -0.45 14.27
C ILE A 88 -9.00 0.51 13.64
N ASP A 89 -8.96 1.79 14.01
CA ASP A 89 -9.84 2.80 13.44
C ASP A 89 -9.42 3.14 12.00
N LYS A 90 -10.33 2.91 11.05
CA LYS A 90 -10.05 3.09 9.62
C LYS A 90 -9.77 4.54 9.23
N ASN A 91 -10.36 5.53 9.92
CA ASN A 91 -10.09 6.94 9.62
C ASN A 91 -8.70 7.34 10.09
N ASN A 92 -8.28 6.86 11.27
CA ASN A 92 -6.94 7.07 11.80
C ASN A 92 -5.88 6.50 10.86
N ILE A 93 -6.06 5.25 10.43
CA ILE A 93 -5.17 4.61 9.43
C ILE A 93 -5.17 5.39 8.11
N ARG A 94 -6.35 5.77 7.59
CA ARG A 94 -6.47 6.56 6.35
C ARG A 94 -5.73 7.89 6.44
N ASN A 95 -5.92 8.63 7.52
CA ASN A 95 -5.26 9.92 7.71
C ASN A 95 -3.74 9.76 7.79
N ALA A 96 -3.26 8.75 8.53
CA ALA A 96 -1.83 8.48 8.65
C ALA A 96 -1.21 8.10 7.30
N ILE A 97 -1.83 7.17 6.56
CA ILE A 97 -1.37 6.76 5.22
C ILE A 97 -1.39 7.92 4.25
N SER A 98 -2.41 8.79 4.29
CA SER A 98 -2.43 9.97 3.42
C SER A 98 -1.26 10.91 3.72
N ILE A 99 -0.83 11.06 4.97
CA ILE A 99 0.31 11.92 5.33
C ILE A 99 1.62 11.29 4.87
N LEU A 100 1.80 10.00 5.15
CA LEU A 100 2.97 9.23 4.75
C LEU A 100 3.20 9.28 3.23
N ILE A 101 2.12 9.16 2.44
CA ILE A 101 2.16 9.32 0.99
C ILE A 101 2.50 10.76 0.58
N ASP A 102 1.90 11.76 1.22
CA ASP A 102 2.14 13.18 0.88
C ASP A 102 3.60 13.59 1.14
N ASN A 103 4.24 12.97 2.14
CA ASN A 103 5.64 13.22 2.51
C ASN A 103 6.65 12.37 1.74
N ASP A 104 6.19 11.36 0.98
CA ASP A 104 7.07 10.36 0.34
C ASP A 104 7.87 9.52 1.37
N ASP A 105 7.31 9.29 2.56
CA ASP A 105 7.96 8.60 3.69
C ASP A 105 7.86 7.06 3.58
N ILE A 106 7.04 6.55 2.65
CA ILE A 106 6.78 5.12 2.49
C ILE A 106 7.03 4.69 1.06
N ASP A 107 7.79 3.62 0.92
CA ASP A 107 7.99 2.94 -0.34
C ASP A 107 6.91 1.87 -0.57
N PHE A 108 6.17 2.07 -1.66
CA PHE A 108 5.15 1.15 -2.15
C PHE A 108 5.53 0.46 -3.47
N TYR A 109 6.65 0.79 -4.10
CA TYR A 109 6.88 0.48 -5.52
C TYR A 109 8.09 -0.41 -5.77
N ASP A 110 9.01 -0.52 -4.81
CA ASP A 110 10.11 -1.48 -4.90
C ASP A 110 9.59 -2.92 -4.89
N ALA A 111 10.42 -3.82 -5.42
CA ALA A 111 10.11 -5.24 -5.51
C ALA A 111 9.88 -5.87 -4.13
N VAL A 112 9.06 -6.92 -4.13
CA VAL A 112 8.67 -7.67 -2.94
C VAL A 112 9.06 -9.14 -3.13
N SER A 113 9.57 -9.78 -2.08
CA SER A 113 9.91 -11.21 -2.09
C SER A 113 8.75 -12.13 -1.69
N PHE A 114 7.73 -11.58 -1.04
CA PHE A 114 6.64 -12.28 -0.39
C PHE A 114 7.19 -13.29 0.63
N ASP A 115 8.12 -12.85 1.47
CA ASP A 115 8.64 -13.64 2.59
C ASP A 115 9.00 -12.75 3.79
N ASP A 116 9.64 -13.33 4.81
CA ASP A 116 9.92 -12.61 6.05
C ASP A 116 10.92 -11.46 5.87
N SER A 117 11.68 -11.42 4.78
CA SER A 117 12.59 -10.31 4.49
C SER A 117 11.87 -9.01 4.14
N ASP A 118 10.61 -9.09 3.68
CA ASP A 118 9.81 -7.90 3.38
C ASP A 118 9.46 -7.07 4.62
N PHE A 119 9.50 -7.67 5.82
CA PHE A 119 9.30 -6.96 7.07
C PHE A 119 10.44 -5.99 7.39
N GLU A 120 11.65 -6.20 6.84
CA GLU A 120 12.78 -5.29 7.07
C GLU A 120 12.49 -3.88 6.54
N ILE A 121 11.89 -3.78 5.35
CA ILE A 121 11.50 -2.49 4.76
C ILE A 121 10.41 -1.80 5.60
N VAL A 122 9.49 -2.59 6.12
CA VAL A 122 8.38 -2.11 6.96
C VAL A 122 8.88 -1.68 8.34
N ASP A 123 9.92 -2.32 8.86
CA ASP A 123 10.61 -1.93 10.09
C ASP A 123 11.39 -0.63 9.92
N LEU A 124 12.04 -0.43 8.77
CA LEU A 124 12.74 0.83 8.45
C LEU A 124 11.79 2.02 8.41
N GLN A 125 10.57 1.82 7.92
CA GLN A 125 9.51 2.82 7.82
C GLN A 125 8.77 3.09 9.14
N ASP A 126 9.03 2.29 10.19
CA ASP A 126 8.31 2.40 11.46
C ASP A 126 8.52 3.74 12.16
N PHE A 127 9.70 4.35 11.98
CA PHE A 127 10.00 5.67 12.51
C PHE A 127 9.02 6.72 11.98
N ASP A 128 8.75 6.70 10.68
CA ASP A 128 7.86 7.66 10.02
C ASP A 128 6.40 7.41 10.40
N VAL A 129 5.99 6.14 10.49
CA VAL A 129 4.67 5.76 11.01
C VAL A 129 4.48 6.32 12.42
N ARG A 130 5.44 6.06 13.33
CA ARG A 130 5.39 6.54 14.71
C ARG A 130 5.30 8.06 14.79
N ASN A 131 6.06 8.78 13.97
CA ASN A 131 6.06 10.23 13.94
C ASN A 131 4.68 10.78 13.55
N VAL A 132 4.07 10.22 12.51
CA VAL A 132 2.73 10.62 12.06
C VAL A 132 1.68 10.38 13.15
N LEU A 133 1.75 9.25 13.84
CA LEU A 133 0.85 8.93 14.95
C LEU A 133 1.00 9.90 16.13
N CYS A 134 2.25 10.20 16.51
CA CYS A 134 2.56 11.09 17.63
C CYS A 134 2.13 12.55 17.37
N ILE A 135 2.33 13.07 16.15
CA ILE A 135 1.98 14.47 15.80
C ILE A 135 0.47 14.72 15.88
N LYS A 136 -0.35 13.68 15.71
CA LYS A 136 -1.80 13.82 15.60
C LYS A 136 -2.60 13.32 16.81
N ASN A 137 -1.94 12.80 17.85
CA ASN A 137 -2.60 12.08 18.94
C ASN A 137 -3.57 11.00 18.39
N ILE A 138 -3.15 10.31 17.34
CA ILE A 138 -3.88 9.16 16.80
C ILE A 138 -3.63 7.95 17.70
#